data_AF-D0UTG9-F1
#
_entry.id   AF-D0UTG9-F1
#
_cell.length_a   1.000
_cell.length_b   1.000
_cell.length_c   1.000
_cell.angle_alpha   90.00
_cell.angle_beta   90.00
_cell.angle_gamma   90.00
#
_symmetry.space_group_name_H-M   'P 1'
#
loop_
_entity.id
_entity.type
_entity.pdbx_description
1 polymer ?
#
loop_
_entity_poly.entity_id
_entity_poly.type
_entity_poly.pdbx_seq_one_letter_code
_entity_poly.pdbx_strand_id
1 'polypeptide(L)'
;TLWWLYKDDLVPKKTFFIGYARSKITINDIRAKAEPYMKIKEDQKTCANDFFDVNRYVAGSYDNPDDFANLNKEIEKLELGSSKANRLFYLALPPSVFEPVTRHIKHTCMGKKGWTRVIIEKPFGRDSETSAVLSKHLSGLFREEQIYRIDHYLGKEMVQNLMTLRFGNRIFGPTWNRDNIQAVMISFKEPFGTQGRGGYFDEFGIIR
;
A
#
# COMPACT_ATOMS: atom_id res chain seq x y z
N THR A 1 -1.64 3.53 -10.05
CA THR A 1 -1.00 4.50 -9.14
C THR A 1 0.49 4.66 -9.40
N LEU A 2 1.32 3.61 -9.26
CA LEU A 2 2.79 3.75 -9.40
C LEU A 2 3.23 4.30 -10.77
N TRP A 3 2.55 3.90 -11.85
CA TRP A 3 2.73 4.50 -13.17
C TRP A 3 2.59 6.03 -13.18
N TRP A 4 1.54 6.56 -12.56
CA TRP A 4 1.29 8.00 -12.56
C TRP A 4 2.37 8.74 -11.77
N LEU A 5 2.81 8.19 -10.62
CA LEU A 5 3.92 8.76 -9.87
C LEU A 5 5.23 8.75 -10.67
N TYR A 6 5.49 7.66 -11.42
CA TYR A 6 6.66 7.56 -12.28
C TYR A 6 6.62 8.57 -13.43
N LYS A 7 5.48 8.65 -14.13
CA LYS A 7 5.23 9.58 -15.23
C LYS A 7 5.38 11.04 -14.81
N ASP A 8 4.93 11.37 -13.60
CA ASP A 8 4.96 12.74 -13.07
C ASP A 8 6.27 13.06 -12.32
N ASP A 9 7.28 12.19 -12.42
CA ASP A 9 8.59 12.34 -11.76
C ASP A 9 8.53 12.51 -10.23
N LEU A 10 7.52 11.90 -9.60
CA LEU A 10 7.29 11.94 -8.15
C LEU A 10 7.95 10.78 -7.40
N VAL A 11 8.73 9.95 -8.10
CA VAL A 11 9.56 8.89 -7.53
C VAL A 11 11.03 9.18 -7.79
N PRO A 12 11.96 8.77 -6.92
CA PRO A 12 13.38 8.90 -7.20
C PRO A 12 13.76 8.23 -8.53
N LYS A 13 14.69 8.83 -9.28
CA LYS A 13 15.13 8.32 -10.61
C LYS A 13 15.58 6.85 -10.59
N LYS A 14 16.20 6.40 -9.49
CA LYS A 14 16.63 5.01 -9.28
C LYS A 14 15.57 4.24 -8.47
N THR A 15 14.38 4.08 -9.03
CA THR A 15 13.30 3.28 -8.43
C THR A 15 13.04 2.05 -9.29
N PHE A 16 12.99 0.89 -8.63
CA PHE A 16 12.61 -0.37 -9.26
C PHE A 16 11.33 -0.89 -8.61
N PHE A 17 10.53 -1.61 -9.41
CA PHE A 17 9.26 -2.18 -8.95
C PHE A 17 9.34 -3.69 -9.07
N ILE A 18 9.05 -4.42 -7.99
CA ILE A 18 9.08 -5.88 -7.99
C ILE A 18 7.69 -6.39 -7.64
N GLY A 19 7.06 -7.09 -8.59
CA GLY A 19 5.86 -7.87 -8.32
C GLY A 19 6.23 -9.22 -7.69
N TYR A 20 5.46 -9.64 -6.67
CA TYR A 20 5.65 -10.93 -6.00
C TYR A 20 4.32 -11.63 -5.78
N ALA A 21 4.15 -12.83 -6.36
CA ALA A 21 2.99 -13.67 -6.11
C ALA A 21 3.25 -15.14 -6.50
N ARG A 22 2.32 -16.03 -6.14
CA ARG A 22 2.41 -17.47 -6.44
C ARG A 22 2.39 -17.79 -7.94
N SER A 23 1.69 -16.97 -8.73
CA SER A 23 1.51 -17.20 -10.16
C SER A 23 2.84 -17.04 -10.91
N LYS A 24 3.14 -17.97 -11.82
CA LYS A 24 4.30 -17.86 -12.71
C LYS A 24 3.92 -17.05 -13.94
N ILE A 25 4.06 -15.74 -13.85
CA ILE A 25 3.77 -14.79 -14.94
C ILE A 25 4.99 -13.92 -15.25
N THR A 26 4.97 -13.29 -16.41
CA THR A 26 6.02 -12.39 -16.89
C THR A 26 5.62 -10.92 -16.71
N ILE A 27 6.59 -10.00 -16.88
CA ILE A 27 6.31 -8.57 -16.95
C ILE A 27 5.39 -8.22 -18.13
N ASN A 28 5.49 -8.94 -19.25
CA ASN A 28 4.59 -8.74 -20.38
C ASN A 28 3.13 -9.08 -20.03
N ASP A 29 2.91 -10.15 -19.25
CA ASP A 29 1.58 -10.50 -18.76
C ASP A 29 1.02 -9.43 -17.80
N ILE A 30 1.89 -8.86 -16.95
CA ILE A 30 1.51 -7.76 -16.05
C ILE A 30 1.17 -6.52 -16.87
N ARG A 31 2.00 -6.17 -17.85
CA ARG A 31 1.77 -5.05 -18.76
C ARG A 31 0.42 -5.17 -19.46
N ALA A 32 0.15 -6.32 -20.08
CA ALA A 32 -1.12 -6.56 -20.76
C ALA A 32 -2.35 -6.38 -19.86
N LYS A 33 -2.24 -6.74 -18.57
CA LYS A 33 -3.31 -6.56 -17.57
C LYS A 33 -3.40 -5.14 -17.02
N ALA A 34 -2.29 -4.43 -16.88
CA ALA A 34 -2.22 -3.12 -16.25
C ALA A 34 -2.49 -1.97 -17.23
N GLU A 35 -2.03 -2.09 -18.47
CA GLU A 35 -2.09 -1.06 -19.50
C GLU A 35 -3.50 -0.49 -19.76
N PRO A 36 -4.59 -1.30 -19.78
CA PRO A 36 -5.95 -0.77 -19.92
C PRO A 36 -6.36 0.23 -18.82
N TYR A 37 -5.78 0.12 -17.62
CA TYR A 37 -6.09 0.98 -16.48
C TYR A 37 -5.14 2.18 -16.35
N MET A 38 -4.01 2.17 -17.06
CA MET A 38 -2.98 3.20 -16.98
C MET A 38 -3.32 4.47 -17.77
N LYS A 39 -4.26 4.38 -18.74
CA LYS A 39 -4.69 5.48 -19.61
C LYS A 39 -3.49 6.17 -20.30
N ILE A 40 -2.60 5.36 -20.87
CA ILE A 40 -1.37 5.82 -21.53
C ILE A 40 -1.73 6.55 -22.82
N LYS A 41 -1.20 7.76 -23.00
CA LYS A 41 -1.35 8.54 -24.24
C LYS A 41 -0.22 8.23 -25.23
N GLU A 42 -0.42 8.57 -26.51
CA GLU A 42 0.56 8.33 -27.57
C GLU A 42 1.94 8.96 -27.28
N ASP A 43 1.97 10.19 -26.77
CA ASP A 43 3.17 10.92 -26.36
C ASP A 43 3.88 10.31 -25.13
N GLN A 44 3.23 9.36 -24.44
CA GLN A 44 3.72 8.75 -23.21
C GLN A 44 4.23 7.32 -23.42
N LYS A 45 4.19 6.78 -24.64
CA LYS A 45 4.59 5.39 -24.94
C LYS A 45 6.04 5.09 -24.59
N THR A 46 6.96 6.02 -24.86
CA THR A 46 8.38 5.85 -24.48
C THR A 46 8.55 5.76 -22.97
N CYS A 47 7.95 6.70 -22.23
CA CYS A 47 7.97 6.70 -20.76
C CYS A 47 7.33 5.43 -20.17
N ALA A 48 6.26 4.92 -20.81
CA ALA A 48 5.64 3.66 -20.42
C ALA A 48 6.56 2.45 -20.62
N ASN A 49 7.30 2.40 -21.73
CA ASN A 49 8.30 1.37 -21.95
C ASN A 49 9.40 1.44 -20.89
N ASP A 50 9.95 2.62 -20.61
CA ASP A 50 10.95 2.83 -19.57
C ASP A 50 10.44 2.38 -18.19
N PHE A 51 9.17 2.66 -17.89
CA PHE A 51 8.53 2.19 -16.65
C PHE A 51 8.52 0.66 -16.58
N PHE A 52 8.09 -0.04 -17.63
CA PHE A 52 8.08 -1.50 -17.62
C PHE A 52 9.50 -2.10 -17.62
N ASP A 53 10.49 -1.41 -18.18
CA ASP A 53 11.89 -1.84 -18.17
C ASP A 53 12.51 -1.83 -16.77
N VAL A 54 11.99 -1.01 -15.84
CA VAL A 54 12.39 -1.02 -14.43
C VAL A 54 11.53 -1.93 -13.54
N ASN A 55 10.54 -2.63 -14.11
CA ASN A 55 9.75 -3.63 -13.40
C ASN A 55 10.42 -5.02 -13.44
N ARG A 56 10.34 -5.74 -12.33
CA ARG A 56 10.75 -7.15 -12.18
C ARG A 56 9.62 -7.95 -11.55
N TYR A 57 9.65 -9.26 -11.75
CA TYR A 57 8.67 -10.16 -11.17
C TYR A 57 9.35 -11.39 -10.60
N VAL A 58 8.95 -11.78 -9.40
CA VAL A 58 9.43 -12.98 -8.73
C VAL A 58 8.22 -13.82 -8.35
N ALA A 59 8.17 -15.06 -8.83
CA ALA A 59 7.15 -16.01 -8.42
C ALA A 59 7.58 -16.70 -7.12
N GLY A 60 6.67 -16.81 -6.14
CA GLY A 60 6.96 -17.43 -4.85
C GLY A 60 5.72 -17.54 -3.96
N SER A 61 5.77 -18.46 -2.99
CA SER A 61 4.74 -18.63 -1.97
C SER A 61 4.85 -17.60 -0.84
N TYR A 62 3.83 -17.51 0.00
CA TYR A 62 3.78 -16.52 1.09
C TYR A 62 4.30 -17.08 2.42
N ASP A 63 4.58 -18.38 2.47
CA ASP A 63 4.90 -19.15 3.66
C ASP A 63 6.26 -19.88 3.58
N ASN A 64 6.84 -20.07 2.39
CA ASN A 64 8.16 -20.69 2.22
C ASN A 64 9.32 -19.69 2.43
N PRO A 65 10.24 -19.92 3.39
CA PRO A 65 11.43 -19.09 3.58
C PRO A 65 12.33 -18.99 2.34
N ASP A 66 12.47 -20.06 1.55
CA ASP A 66 13.37 -20.09 0.39
C ASP A 66 12.92 -19.14 -0.72
N ASP A 67 11.60 -18.98 -0.88
CA ASP A 67 11.04 -18.05 -1.86
C ASP A 67 11.33 -16.58 -1.48
N PHE A 68 11.32 -16.26 -0.18
CA PHE A 68 11.73 -14.95 0.33
C PHE A 68 13.25 -14.74 0.24
N ALA A 69 14.05 -15.80 0.39
CA ALA A 69 15.49 -15.72 0.15
C ALA A 69 15.78 -15.40 -1.33
N ASN A 70 15.02 -16.03 -2.24
CA ASN A 70 15.09 -15.72 -3.67
C ASN A 70 14.65 -14.28 -3.97
N LEU A 71 13.54 -13.81 -3.37
CA LEU A 71 13.11 -12.41 -3.47
C LEU A 71 14.18 -11.45 -2.98
N ASN A 72 14.78 -11.71 -1.81
CA ASN A 72 15.86 -10.87 -1.28
C ASN A 72 17.06 -10.82 -2.23
N LYS A 73 17.43 -11.95 -2.84
CA LYS A 73 18.52 -12.01 -3.82
C LYS A 73 18.22 -11.14 -5.05
N GLU A 74 17.01 -11.16 -5.57
CA GLU A 74 16.62 -10.28 -6.69
C GLU A 74 16.61 -8.81 -6.30
N ILE A 75 16.18 -8.48 -5.07
CA ILE A 75 16.27 -7.11 -4.54
C ILE A 75 17.75 -6.67 -4.46
N GLU A 76 18.62 -7.49 -3.85
CA GLU A 76 20.03 -7.16 -3.65
C GLU A 76 20.78 -6.92 -4.98
N LYS A 77 20.44 -7.64 -6.05
CA LYS A 77 20.99 -7.40 -7.39
C LYS A 77 20.72 -5.97 -7.89
N LEU A 78 19.54 -5.44 -7.62
CA LEU A 78 19.15 -4.08 -8.03
C LEU A 78 19.78 -2.99 -7.15
N GLU A 79 20.18 -3.36 -5.94
CA GLU A 79 20.84 -2.47 -4.98
C GLU A 79 22.36 -2.38 -5.19
N LEU A 80 22.95 -3.24 -6.04
CA LEU A 80 24.39 -3.25 -6.32
C LEU A 80 24.87 -1.87 -6.77
N GLY A 81 25.98 -1.42 -6.17
CA GLY A 81 26.57 -0.10 -6.44
C GLY A 81 25.84 1.08 -5.80
N SER A 82 24.75 0.86 -5.06
CA SER A 82 24.06 1.94 -4.33
C SER A 82 24.60 2.11 -2.92
N SER A 83 24.89 3.36 -2.53
CA SER A 83 25.34 3.71 -1.17
C SER A 83 24.20 3.64 -0.14
N LYS A 84 22.96 3.83 -0.59
CA LYS A 84 21.72 3.71 0.19
C LYS A 84 20.64 3.08 -0.68
N ALA A 85 19.94 2.09 -0.15
CA ALA A 85 18.81 1.46 -0.81
C ALA A 85 17.63 1.45 0.16
N ASN A 86 16.47 1.95 -0.25
CA ASN A 86 15.28 1.94 0.59
C ASN A 86 14.32 0.88 0.07
N ARG A 87 13.69 0.11 0.96
CA ARG A 87 12.74 -0.95 0.60
C ARG A 87 11.34 -0.60 1.08
N LEU A 88 10.37 -0.61 0.18
CA LEU A 88 8.96 -0.38 0.48
C LEU A 88 8.15 -1.62 0.07
N PHE A 89 7.64 -2.37 1.04
CA PHE A 89 6.83 -3.56 0.80
C PHE A 89 5.35 -3.19 0.85
N TYR A 90 4.63 -3.38 -0.26
CA TYR A 90 3.17 -3.17 -0.32
C TYR A 90 2.44 -4.51 -0.23
N LEU A 91 1.70 -4.73 0.86
CA LEU A 91 1.01 -5.99 1.11
C LEU A 91 -0.41 -5.93 0.54
N ALA A 92 -0.51 -6.00 -0.79
CA ALA A 92 -1.78 -6.16 -1.51
C ALA A 92 -2.26 -7.63 -1.44
N LEU A 93 -2.41 -8.14 -0.22
CA LEU A 93 -2.63 -9.56 0.08
C LEU A 93 -3.84 -9.72 1.01
N PRO A 94 -4.49 -10.90 1.04
CA PRO A 94 -5.53 -11.17 2.03
C PRO A 94 -4.94 -11.22 3.45
N PRO A 95 -5.73 -10.89 4.50
CA PRO A 95 -5.26 -10.84 5.89
C PRO A 95 -4.66 -12.16 6.38
N SER A 96 -5.14 -13.29 5.87
CA SER A 96 -4.72 -14.64 6.27
C SER A 96 -3.22 -14.90 6.05
N VAL A 97 -2.56 -14.13 5.20
CA VAL A 97 -1.12 -14.27 4.93
C VAL A 97 -0.27 -13.12 5.48
N PHE A 98 -0.85 -12.14 6.19
CA PHE A 98 -0.10 -11.02 6.73
C PHE A 98 0.98 -11.48 7.71
N GLU A 99 0.64 -12.36 8.65
CA GLU A 99 1.60 -12.84 9.65
C GLU A 99 2.82 -13.56 9.05
N PRO A 100 2.67 -14.60 8.21
CA PRO A 100 3.82 -15.28 7.62
C PRO A 100 4.64 -14.35 6.72
N VAL A 101 4.00 -13.51 5.90
CA VAL A 101 4.70 -12.60 4.98
C VAL A 101 5.52 -11.57 5.76
N THR A 102 4.94 -10.94 6.78
CA THR A 102 5.64 -9.93 7.58
C THR A 102 6.80 -10.52 8.38
N ARG A 103 6.65 -11.74 8.89
CA ARG A 103 7.73 -12.50 9.53
C ARG A 103 8.88 -12.74 8.55
N HIS A 104 8.59 -13.24 7.35
CA HIS A 104 9.60 -13.51 6.33
C HIS A 104 10.28 -12.24 5.81
N ILE A 105 9.54 -11.15 5.61
CA ILE A 105 10.11 -9.83 5.28
C ILE A 105 11.11 -9.41 6.36
N LYS A 106 10.72 -9.52 7.64
CA LYS A 106 11.56 -9.11 8.76
C LYS A 106 12.85 -9.94 8.87
N HIS A 107 12.79 -11.24 8.64
CA HIS A 107 13.97 -12.10 8.79
C HIS A 107 14.87 -12.13 7.56
N THR A 108 14.30 -11.99 6.37
CA THR A 108 15.03 -12.28 5.12
C THR A 108 15.20 -11.08 4.20
N CYS A 109 14.23 -10.16 4.16
CA CYS A 109 14.18 -9.10 3.14
C CYS A 109 14.40 -7.68 3.69
N MET A 110 14.87 -7.53 4.93
CA MET A 110 15.19 -6.21 5.48
C MET A 110 16.40 -5.60 4.75
N GLY A 111 16.32 -4.31 4.44
CA GLY A 111 17.43 -3.57 3.84
C GLY A 111 18.62 -3.47 4.80
N LYS A 112 19.83 -3.76 4.29
CA LYS A 112 21.09 -3.62 5.05
C LYS A 112 21.53 -2.15 5.20
N LYS A 113 21.08 -1.30 4.28
CA LYS A 113 21.32 0.15 4.25
C LYS A 113 19.95 0.82 4.02
N GLY A 114 19.81 2.10 4.38
CA GLY A 114 18.55 2.83 4.19
C GLY A 114 17.41 2.38 5.11
N TRP A 115 16.18 2.77 4.78
CA TRP A 115 14.99 2.38 5.54
C TRP A 115 14.25 1.21 4.89
N THR A 116 13.54 0.43 5.71
CA THR A 116 12.55 -0.54 5.26
C THR A 116 11.20 -0.18 5.83
N ARG A 117 10.17 -0.11 4.99
CA ARG A 117 8.79 0.24 5.36
C ARG A 117 7.82 -0.78 4.77
N VAL A 118 6.72 -1.01 5.46
CA VAL A 118 5.68 -1.97 5.11
C VAL A 118 4.34 -1.24 5.06
N ILE A 119 3.68 -1.30 3.92
CA ILE A 119 2.33 -0.80 3.70
C ILE A 119 1.35 -1.97 3.86
N ILE A 120 0.36 -1.80 4.72
CA ILE A 120 -0.63 -2.84 5.07
C ILE A 120 -2.02 -2.29 4.77
N GLU A 121 -2.81 -3.07 4.04
CA GLU A 121 -4.20 -2.76 3.71
C GLU A 121 -5.17 -3.33 4.74
N LYS A 122 -6.35 -2.73 4.80
CA LYS A 122 -7.46 -3.25 5.60
C LYS A 122 -7.94 -4.62 5.08
N PRO A 123 -8.55 -5.48 5.91
CA PRO A 123 -8.94 -5.25 7.32
C PRO A 123 -7.80 -5.43 8.33
N PHE A 124 -7.83 -4.62 9.40
CA PHE A 124 -6.86 -4.66 10.51
C PHE A 124 -7.41 -5.42 11.72
N GLY A 125 -7.88 -6.65 11.49
CA GLY A 125 -8.72 -7.38 12.44
C GLY A 125 -10.22 -7.14 12.19
N ARG A 126 -11.08 -7.83 12.94
CA ARG A 126 -12.55 -7.77 12.85
C ARG A 126 -13.22 -7.17 14.08
N ASP A 127 -12.45 -7.05 15.17
CA ASP A 127 -12.84 -6.57 16.48
C ASP A 127 -11.59 -6.08 17.24
N SER A 128 -11.78 -5.55 18.45
CA SER A 128 -10.68 -5.00 19.25
C SER A 128 -9.62 -6.04 19.60
N GLU A 129 -10.00 -7.30 19.83
CA GLU A 129 -9.08 -8.36 20.24
C GLU A 129 -8.20 -8.80 19.06
N THR A 130 -8.82 -9.13 17.92
CA THR A 130 -8.11 -9.53 16.70
C THR A 130 -7.24 -8.40 16.14
N SER A 131 -7.67 -7.14 16.26
CA SER A 131 -6.85 -5.98 15.91
C SER A 131 -5.63 -5.82 16.82
N ALA A 132 -5.79 -6.06 18.12
CA ALA A 132 -4.70 -6.03 19.08
C ALA A 132 -3.68 -7.16 18.84
N VAL A 133 -4.14 -8.36 18.47
CA VAL A 133 -3.26 -9.48 18.07
C VAL A 133 -2.41 -9.10 16.86
N LEU A 134 -3.03 -8.60 15.78
CA LEU A 134 -2.31 -8.16 14.59
C LEU A 134 -1.32 -7.03 14.92
N SER A 135 -1.76 -6.06 15.72
CA SER A 135 -0.91 -4.93 16.12
C SER A 135 0.30 -5.40 16.93
N LYS A 136 0.11 -6.31 17.90
CA LYS A 136 1.18 -6.89 18.71
C LYS A 136 2.18 -7.68 17.86
N HIS A 137 1.69 -8.48 16.90
CA HIS A 137 2.54 -9.19 15.93
C HIS A 137 3.39 -8.21 15.12
N LEU A 138 2.77 -7.20 14.53
CA LEU A 138 3.48 -6.21 13.71
C LEU A 138 4.48 -5.38 14.52
N SER A 139 4.12 -4.92 15.71
CA SER A 139 5.02 -4.15 16.59
C SER A 139 6.18 -5.00 17.13
N GLY A 140 6.01 -6.33 17.22
CA GLY A 140 7.09 -7.24 17.55
C GLY A 140 8.14 -7.38 16.44
N LEU A 141 7.78 -7.05 15.19
CA LEU A 141 8.65 -7.16 14.03
C LEU A 141 9.20 -5.81 13.57
N PHE A 142 8.38 -4.75 13.55
CA PHE A 142 8.72 -3.45 12.98
C PHE A 142 8.51 -2.33 13.99
N ARG A 143 9.31 -1.27 13.87
CA ARG A 143 9.03 -0.01 14.58
C ARG A 143 7.81 0.66 13.94
N GLU A 144 7.07 1.44 14.72
CA GLU A 144 5.84 2.09 14.24
C GLU A 144 6.07 2.99 13.01
N GLU A 145 7.20 3.72 12.96
CA GLU A 145 7.63 4.54 11.81
C GLU A 145 7.88 3.75 10.51
N GLN A 146 7.94 2.41 10.60
CA GLN A 146 8.10 1.52 9.46
C GLN A 146 6.76 1.00 8.95
N ILE A 147 5.68 1.14 9.72
CA ILE A 147 4.37 0.56 9.42
C ILE A 147 3.45 1.66 8.87
N TYR A 148 2.90 1.42 7.68
CA TYR A 148 1.96 2.31 7.01
C TYR A 148 0.63 1.58 6.81
N ARG A 149 -0.30 1.78 7.73
CA ARG A 149 -1.66 1.23 7.63
C ARG A 149 -2.49 2.11 6.70
N ILE A 150 -3.02 1.55 5.63
CA ILE A 150 -3.78 2.30 4.63
C ILE A 150 -5.25 2.39 5.04
N ASP A 151 -5.68 3.63 5.22
CA ASP A 151 -7.06 4.03 4.98
C ASP A 151 -7.08 5.01 3.81
N HIS A 152 -7.61 4.56 2.67
CA HIS A 152 -7.60 5.34 1.44
C HIS A 152 -8.45 6.61 1.52
N TYR A 153 -9.36 6.75 2.49
CA TYR A 153 -10.09 8.02 2.70
C TYR A 153 -9.14 9.14 3.14
N LEU A 154 -8.09 8.83 3.89
CA LEU A 154 -7.08 9.81 4.31
C LEU A 154 -6.25 10.35 3.14
N GLY A 155 -6.28 9.66 2.00
CA GLY A 155 -5.67 10.13 0.75
C GLY A 155 -6.57 11.03 -0.11
N LYS A 156 -7.85 11.22 0.26
CA LYS A 156 -8.77 12.07 -0.51
C LYS A 156 -8.51 13.55 -0.22
N GLU A 157 -8.45 14.35 -1.27
CA GLU A 157 -8.16 15.79 -1.21
C GLU A 157 -9.03 16.54 -0.19
N MET A 158 -10.35 16.33 -0.24
CA MET A 158 -11.28 17.01 0.67
C MET A 158 -11.12 16.58 2.14
N VAL A 159 -10.68 15.34 2.38
CA VAL A 159 -10.40 14.86 3.75
C VAL A 159 -9.13 15.51 4.28
N GLN A 160 -8.07 15.60 3.46
CA GLN A 160 -6.84 16.30 3.83
C GLN A 160 -7.08 17.80 4.09
N ASN A 161 -7.97 18.42 3.33
CA ASN A 161 -8.29 19.84 3.45
C ASN A 161 -9.02 20.19 4.78
N LEU A 162 -9.60 19.21 5.50
CA LEU A 162 -10.24 19.47 6.79
C LEU A 162 -9.30 20.11 7.81
N MET A 163 -8.02 19.75 7.80
CA MET A 163 -7.01 20.34 8.68
C MET A 163 -6.76 21.81 8.34
N THR A 164 -6.57 22.12 7.06
CA THR A 164 -6.37 23.49 6.57
C THR A 164 -7.59 24.36 6.85
N LEU A 165 -8.80 23.85 6.63
CA LEU A 165 -10.04 24.57 6.93
C LEU A 165 -10.14 24.91 8.42
N ARG A 166 -9.95 23.92 9.29
CA ARG A 166 -10.12 24.11 10.75
C ARG A 166 -9.07 25.00 11.39
N PHE A 167 -7.80 24.83 11.01
CA PHE A 167 -6.68 25.46 11.73
C PHE A 167 -6.01 26.60 10.94
N GLY A 168 -6.20 26.66 9.63
CA GLY A 168 -5.64 27.73 8.79
C GLY A 168 -6.50 28.99 8.71
N ASN A 169 -7.71 28.98 9.26
CA ASN A 169 -8.68 30.07 9.12
C ASN A 169 -9.16 30.59 10.48
N ARG A 170 -8.94 31.88 10.76
CA ARG A 170 -9.32 32.54 12.02
C ARG A 170 -10.83 32.51 12.28
N ILE A 171 -11.67 32.44 11.24
CA ILE A 171 -13.13 32.39 11.37
C ILE A 171 -13.64 31.06 11.95
N PHE A 172 -12.95 29.95 11.65
CA PHE A 172 -13.37 28.62 12.10
C PHE A 172 -12.83 28.28 13.49
N GLY A 173 -11.70 28.84 13.91
CA GLY A 173 -11.11 28.58 15.22
C GLY A 173 -12.08 28.81 16.39
N PRO A 174 -12.67 30.02 16.54
CA PRO A 174 -13.60 30.32 17.64
C PRO A 174 -14.94 29.60 17.57
N THR A 175 -15.35 29.13 16.38
CA THR A 175 -16.67 28.50 16.17
C THR A 175 -16.61 26.98 16.18
N TRP A 176 -15.43 26.36 16.15
CA TRP A 176 -15.27 24.91 16.15
C TRP A 176 -15.32 24.29 17.56
N ASN A 177 -16.43 24.47 18.29
CA ASN A 177 -16.63 23.96 19.64
C ASN A 177 -18.11 23.72 19.99
N ARG A 178 -18.37 23.14 21.16
CA ARG A 178 -19.71 22.77 21.65
C ARG A 178 -20.67 23.94 21.86
N ASP A 179 -20.15 25.16 22.02
CA ASP A 179 -20.97 26.35 22.26
C ASP A 179 -21.56 26.90 20.94
N ASN A 180 -20.98 26.50 19.81
CA ASN A 180 -21.33 27.00 18.48
C ASN A 180 -21.83 25.90 17.52
N ILE A 181 -21.47 24.63 17.75
CA ILE A 181 -21.85 23.49 16.91
C ILE A 181 -23.02 22.74 17.54
N GLN A 182 -24.16 22.72 16.85
CA GLN A 182 -25.32 21.92 17.25
C GLN A 182 -25.11 20.42 17.05
N ALA A 183 -24.57 20.01 15.89
CA ALA A 183 -24.33 18.60 15.54
C ALA A 183 -23.25 18.47 14.45
N VAL A 184 -22.62 17.29 14.39
CA VAL A 184 -21.71 16.89 13.30
C VAL A 184 -22.29 15.66 12.63
N MET A 185 -22.48 15.72 11.30
CA MET A 185 -23.02 14.62 10.51
C MET A 185 -21.97 14.11 9.53
N ILE A 186 -21.71 12.80 9.56
CA ILE A 186 -20.83 12.11 8.62
C ILE A 186 -21.70 11.11 7.86
N SER A 187 -21.75 11.25 6.54
CA SER A 187 -22.59 10.41 5.68
C SER A 187 -21.74 9.73 4.62
N PHE A 188 -21.90 8.41 4.50
CA PHE A 188 -21.38 7.61 3.40
C PHE A 188 -22.55 6.93 2.69
N LYS A 189 -22.69 7.14 1.39
CA LYS A 189 -23.79 6.61 0.57
C LYS A 189 -23.23 6.08 -0.73
N GLU A 190 -23.64 4.89 -1.10
CA GLU A 190 -23.32 4.27 -2.39
C GLU A 190 -24.63 3.96 -3.12
N PRO A 191 -24.75 4.28 -4.43
CA PRO A 191 -25.96 4.00 -5.20
C PRO A 191 -26.03 2.55 -5.70
N PHE A 192 -25.12 1.68 -5.24
CA PHE A 192 -25.00 0.28 -5.67
C PHE A 192 -24.93 -0.66 -4.46
N GLY A 193 -25.35 -1.92 -4.66
CA GLY A 193 -25.25 -2.99 -3.65
C GLY A 193 -23.91 -3.73 -3.68
N THR A 194 -23.88 -4.98 -3.21
CA THR A 194 -22.62 -5.75 -3.07
C THR A 194 -22.01 -6.25 -4.37
N GLN A 195 -22.67 -6.08 -5.52
CA GLN A 195 -22.14 -6.34 -6.88
C GLN A 195 -21.32 -7.65 -7.01
N GLY A 196 -21.86 -8.78 -6.54
CA GLY A 196 -21.19 -10.09 -6.63
C GLY A 196 -20.10 -10.35 -5.58
N ARG A 197 -19.89 -9.42 -4.63
CA ARG A 197 -18.98 -9.56 -3.47
C ARG A 197 -19.73 -9.82 -2.16
N GLY A 198 -20.96 -10.33 -2.25
CA GLY A 198 -21.83 -10.56 -1.09
C GLY A 198 -21.18 -11.43 -0.01
N GLY A 199 -20.46 -12.49 -0.39
CA GLY A 199 -19.79 -13.37 0.59
C GLY A 199 -18.72 -12.66 1.43
N TYR A 200 -17.93 -11.78 0.82
CA TYR A 200 -16.98 -10.95 1.57
C TYR A 200 -17.70 -9.92 2.44
N PHE A 201 -18.76 -9.29 1.92
CA PHE A 201 -19.53 -8.30 2.68
C PHE A 201 -20.25 -8.91 3.88
N ASP A 202 -20.74 -10.14 3.79
CA ASP A 202 -21.48 -10.82 4.87
C ASP A 202 -20.63 -11.04 6.13
N GLU A 203 -19.32 -11.30 5.94
CA GLU A 203 -18.39 -11.50 7.06
C GLU A 203 -18.08 -10.20 7.83
N PHE A 204 -18.13 -9.04 7.16
CA PHE A 204 -17.69 -7.77 7.74
C PHE A 204 -18.84 -6.78 8.01
N GLY A 205 -19.86 -6.74 7.15
CA GLY A 205 -20.95 -5.77 7.19
C GLY A 205 -20.48 -4.34 6.92
N ILE A 206 -21.38 -3.37 7.10
CA ILE A 206 -21.12 -1.94 6.80
C ILE A 206 -20.35 -1.21 7.91
N ILE A 207 -20.36 -1.73 9.14
CA ILE A 207 -19.72 -1.07 10.30
C ILE A 207 -18.20 -1.28 10.29
N ARG A 208 -17.71 -2.37 9.66
CA ARG A 208 -16.30 -2.77 9.67
C ARG A 208 -15.51 -2.28 8.47
#